data_AF-A0A5S4EUL2-F1
#
_entry.id   AF-A0A5S4EUL2-F1
#
_cell.length_a   1.000
_cell.length_b   1.000
_cell.length_c   1.000
_cell.angle_alpha   90.00
_cell.angle_beta   90.00
_cell.angle_gamma   90.00
#
_symmetry.space_group_name_H-M   'P 1'
#
loop_
_entity.id
_entity.type
_entity.pdbx_description
1 polymer ?
#
loop_
_entity_poly.entity_id
_entity_poly.type
_entity_poly.pdbx_seq_one_letter_code
_entity_poly.pdbx_strand_id
1 'polypeptide(L)' 'MNDTEPQTAGGKVLFHFAMSLDGFVAGPGHEMDWMTGTDRPSLQDEYIQTTGAVLGGRDG' A
#
# COMPACT_ATOMS: atom_id res chain seq x y z
N MET A 1 1.25 16.15 5.23
CA MET A 1 0.57 15.48 6.35
C MET A 1 -0.06 14.24 5.76
N ASN A 2 0.42 13.06 6.10
CA ASN A 2 -0.21 11.82 5.63
C ASN A 2 -1.53 11.71 6.39
N ASP A 3 -2.66 11.85 5.69
CA ASP A 3 -3.98 11.64 6.27
C ASP A 3 -4.22 10.14 6.40
N THR A 4 -3.91 9.62 7.59
CA THR A 4 -4.15 8.22 7.97
C THR A 4 -5.36 8.10 8.90
N GLU A 5 -6.17 9.15 9.05
CA GLU A 5 -7.32 9.08 9.93
C GLU A 5 -8.38 8.11 9.38
N PRO A 6 -9.03 7.32 10.25
CA PRO A 6 -10.10 6.43 9.83
C PRO A 6 -11.23 7.23 9.17
N GLN A 7 -11.56 6.93 7.91
CA GLN A 7 -12.76 7.48 7.27
C GLN A 7 -13.84 6.41 7.20
N THR A 8 -15.10 6.80 7.37
CA THR A 8 -16.24 5.89 7.44
C THR A 8 -17.18 6.05 6.24
N ALA A 9 -17.62 4.93 5.66
CA ALA A 9 -18.69 4.84 4.65
C ALA A 9 -19.29 3.41 4.71
N GLY A 10 -20.52 3.22 4.21
CA GLY A 10 -21.19 1.90 4.22
C GLY A 10 -20.44 0.79 3.47
N GLY A 11 -19.53 1.16 2.58
CA GLY A 11 -18.58 0.27 1.89
C GLY A 11 -17.39 1.08 1.38
N LYS A 12 -16.46 1.44 2.27
CA LYS A 12 -15.27 2.21 1.90
C LYS A 12 -14.23 1.28 1.29
N VAL A 13 -13.89 1.53 0.03
CA VAL A 13 -12.76 0.88 -0.64
C VAL A 13 -11.61 1.87 -0.70
N LEU A 14 -10.48 1.50 -0.09
CA LEU A 14 -9.23 2.23 -0.25
C LEU A 14 -8.39 1.50 -1.29
N PHE A 15 -8.06 2.19 -2.38
CA PHE A 15 -7.21 1.65 -3.44
C PHE A 15 -5.78 2.19 -3.26
N HIS A 16 -4.89 1.33 -2.77
CA HIS A 16 -3.49 1.66 -2.53
C HIS A 16 -2.60 1.01 -3.58
N PHE A 17 -1.62 1.76 -4.04
CA PHE A 17 -0.53 1.24 -4.84
C PHE A 17 0.74 2.04 -4.51
N ALA A 18 1.87 1.34 -4.48
CA ALA A 18 3.19 1.93 -4.36
C ALA A 18 3.86 1.88 -5.74
N MET A 19 4.62 2.91 -6.06
CA MET A 19 5.31 3.04 -7.34
C MET A 19 6.57 3.87 -7.16
N SER A 20 7.50 3.70 -8.10
CA SER A 20 8.63 4.60 -8.28
C SER A 20 8.17 6.04 -8.56
N LEU A 21 9.07 7.01 -8.43
CA LEU A 21 8.75 8.43 -8.66
C LEU A 21 8.26 8.71 -10.10
N ASP A 22 8.72 7.93 -11.06
CA ASP A 22 8.33 7.97 -12.47
C ASP A 22 7.11 7.08 -12.79
N GLY A 23 6.48 6.49 -11.78
CA GLY A 23 5.14 5.91 -11.89
C GLY A 23 5.09 4.41 -12.25
N PHE A 24 6.19 3.68 -12.10
CA PHE A 24 6.22 2.24 -12.35
C PHE A 24 6.02 1.45 -11.06
N VAL A 25 5.13 0.45 -11.10
CA VAL A 25 4.87 -0.45 -9.96
C VAL A 25 5.98 -1.49 -9.80
N ALA A 26 6.58 -1.94 -10.90
CA ALA A 26 7.68 -2.88 -10.89
C ALA A 26 8.65 -2.60 -12.05
N GLY A 27 9.92 -2.91 -11.84
CA GLY A 27 10.94 -2.94 -12.88
C GLY A 27 10.83 -4.18 -13.78
N PRO A 28 11.75 -4.33 -14.76
CA PRO A 28 11.85 -5.53 -15.59
C PRO A 28 11.90 -6.79 -14.72
N GLY A 29 11.18 -7.85 -15.12
CA GLY A 29 11.19 -9.11 -14.36
C GLY A 29 10.53 -9.06 -12.97
N HIS A 30 9.68 -8.07 -12.70
CA HIS A 30 9.04 -7.83 -11.39
C HIS A 30 9.99 -7.32 -10.30
N GLU A 31 11.10 -6.67 -10.69
CA GLU A 31 12.05 -6.09 -9.74
C GLU A 31 11.42 -4.97 -8.90
N MET A 32 11.78 -4.95 -7.62
CA MET A 32 11.21 -4.07 -6.60
C MET A 32 12.28 -3.20 -5.90
N ASP A 33 13.49 -3.14 -6.46
CA ASP A 33 14.67 -2.48 -5.86
C ASP A 33 14.46 -0.98 -5.60
N TRP A 34 13.54 -0.35 -6.34
CA TRP A 34 13.13 1.04 -6.14
C TRP A 34 12.49 1.30 -4.77
N MET A 35 12.02 0.26 -4.05
CA MET A 35 11.49 0.36 -2.68
C MET A 35 12.56 0.39 -1.58
N THR A 36 13.85 0.31 -1.92
CA THR A 36 14.91 0.31 -0.91
C THR A 36 14.82 1.56 -0.03
N GLY A 37 14.67 1.35 1.30
CA GLY A 37 14.56 2.43 2.29
C GLY A 37 13.18 3.07 2.43
N THR A 38 12.13 2.48 1.84
CA THR A 38 10.74 2.94 2.05
C THR A 38 10.08 2.31 3.28
N ASP A 39 10.79 1.46 4.03
CA ASP A 39 10.25 0.81 5.21
C ASP A 39 10.06 1.78 6.38
N ARG A 40 8.90 1.68 7.02
CA ARG A 40 8.62 2.33 8.30
C ARG A 40 8.22 1.25 9.30
N PRO A 41 8.89 1.16 10.47
CA PRO A 41 8.50 0.23 11.52
C PRO A 41 7.03 0.39 11.91
N SER A 42 6.34 -0.74 12.14
CA SER A 42 4.94 -0.83 12.60
C SER A 42 3.87 -0.26 11.67
N LEU A 43 4.22 0.18 10.46
CA LEU A 43 3.24 0.70 9.49
C LEU A 43 2.14 -0.31 9.16
N GLN A 44 2.50 -1.59 9.04
CA GLN A 44 1.58 -2.68 8.72
C GLN A 44 0.55 -2.86 9.84
N ASP A 45 0.98 -2.82 11.10
CA ASP A 45 0.10 -3.00 12.26
C ASP A 45 -0.93 -1.87 12.33
N GLU A 46 -0.50 -0.62 12.13
CA GLU A 46 -1.40 0.55 12.11
C GLU A 46 -2.47 0.43 11.01
N TYR A 47 -2.10 -0.05 9.82
CA TYR A 47 -3.03 -0.23 8.70
C TYR A 47 -4.00 -1.40 8.92
N ILE A 48 -3.50 -2.53 9.43
CA ILE A 48 -4.32 -3.74 9.64
C ILE A 48 -5.45 -3.47 10.65
N GLN A 49 -5.19 -2.68 11.71
CA GLN A 49 -6.22 -2.34 12.71
C GLN A 49 -7.43 -1.61 12.13
N THR A 50 -7.27 -0.92 11.01
CA THR A 50 -8.33 -0.12 10.38
C THR A 50 -8.88 -0.73 9.08
N THR A 51 -8.27 -1.82 8.61
CA THR A 51 -8.59 -2.46 7.33
C THR A 51 -9.37 -3.75 7.55
N GLY A 52 -10.64 -3.78 7.15
CA GLY A 52 -11.49 -4.98 7.32
C GLY A 52 -11.13 -6.15 6.41
N ALA A 53 -10.64 -5.87 5.20
CA ALA A 53 -10.19 -6.89 4.24
C ALA A 53 -9.13 -6.31 3.28
N VAL A 54 -8.19 -7.17 2.86
CA VAL A 54 -7.21 -6.86 1.81
C VAL A 54 -7.57 -7.67 0.57
N LEU A 55 -7.63 -7.01 -0.58
CA LEU A 55 -7.86 -7.63 -1.89
C LEU A 55 -6.56 -7.52 -2.70
N GLY A 56 -5.94 -8.66 -2.98
CA GLY A 56 -4.78 -8.79 -3.85
C GLY A 56 -5.10 -9.68 -5.05
N GLY A 57 -4.39 -9.47 -6.15
CA GLY A 57 -4.36 -10.40 -7.28
C GLY A 57 -3.60 -11.67 -6.92
N ARG A 58 -3.70 -12.68 -7.80
CA ARG A 58 -3.06 -13.98 -7.59
C ARG A 58 -1.53 -13.87 -7.59
N ASP A 59 -1.00 -13.03 -8.46
CA ASP A 59 0.42 -12.86 -8.71
C ASP A 59 0.96 -11.55 -8.11
N GLY A 60 0.14 -10.86 -7.29
CA GLY A 60 0.44 -9.58 -6.65
C GLY A 60 -0.75 -9.06 -5.86
#